data_AF-A0AA48GMN8-F1
#
_entry.id   AF-A0AA48GMN8-F1
#
_cell.length_a   1.000
_cell.length_b   1.000
_cell.length_c   1.000
_cell.angle_alpha   90.00
_cell.angle_beta   90.00
_cell.angle_gamma   90.00
#
_symmetry.space_group_name_H-M   'P 1'
#
loop_
_entity.id
_entity.type
_entity.pdbx_description
1 polymer ?
#
loop_
_entity_poly.entity_id
_entity_poly.type
_entity_poly.pdbx_seq_one_letter_code
_entity_poly.pdbx_strand_id
1 'polypeptide(L)'
;MNPIRYQTLAEKTDIIKSIPEDKLDAFLASFRAKLEAHLAVRPSWTDINARTKWAWDKHDLEVDIQCLEAQKAARWHPVERAS
;
A
#
# COMPACT_ATOMS: atom_id res chain seq x y z
N MET A 1 20.05 1.53 -8.24
CA MET A 1 18.63 1.63 -8.66
C MET A 1 17.92 0.42 -8.06
N ASN A 2 17.02 0.60 -7.10
CA ASN A 2 16.42 -0.54 -6.38
C ASN A 2 15.23 -1.08 -7.21
N PRO A 3 15.29 -2.32 -7.74
CA PRO A 3 14.34 -2.82 -8.74
C PRO A 3 12.90 -3.02 -8.22
N ILE A 4 12.68 -2.88 -6.91
CA ILE A 4 11.36 -3.02 -6.27
C ILE A 4 10.43 -1.81 -6.58
N ARG A 5 10.98 -0.68 -7.02
CA ARG A 5 10.25 0.61 -7.10
C ARG A 5 9.24 0.76 -8.24
N TYR A 6 9.14 -0.20 -9.16
CA TYR A 6 8.20 -0.13 -10.29
C TYR A 6 7.21 -1.29 -10.31
N GLN A 7 6.98 -1.96 -9.18
CA GLN A 7 5.95 -3.00 -9.13
C GLN A 7 4.57 -2.35 -9.25
N THR A 8 3.80 -2.84 -10.22
CA THR A 8 2.40 -2.45 -10.40
C THR A 8 1.55 -2.91 -9.21
N LEU A 9 0.37 -2.30 -9.05
CA LEU A 9 -0.64 -2.74 -8.07
C LEU A 9 -0.91 -4.25 -8.19
N ALA A 10 -0.91 -4.80 -9.41
CA ALA A 10 -1.13 -6.22 -9.66
C ALA A 10 0.02 -7.11 -9.11
N GLU A 11 1.26 -6.71 -9.32
CA GLU A 11 2.44 -7.44 -8.82
C GLU A 11 2.53 -7.40 -7.29
N LYS A 12 2.27 -6.22 -6.69
CA LYS A 12 2.21 -6.06 -5.23
C LYS A 12 1.09 -6.88 -4.60
N THR A 13 -0.08 -6.92 -5.25
CA THR A 13 -1.22 -7.73 -4.78
C THR A 13 -0.84 -9.20 -4.68
N ASP A 14 -0.06 -9.73 -5.63
CA ASP A 14 0.34 -11.14 -5.61
C ASP A 14 1.27 -11.48 -4.44
N ILE A 15 2.23 -10.60 -4.14
CA ILE A 15 3.08 -10.72 -2.95
C ILE A 15 2.24 -10.66 -1.68
N ILE A 16 1.29 -9.73 -1.64
CA ILE A 16 0.44 -9.46 -0.48
C ILE A 16 -0.56 -10.60 -0.20
N LYS A 17 -1.02 -11.34 -1.23
CA LYS A 17 -1.87 -12.55 -1.06
C LYS A 17 -1.28 -13.61 -0.13
N SER A 18 0.04 -13.64 0.03
CA SER A 18 0.72 -14.58 0.94
C SER A 18 0.60 -14.21 2.43
N ILE A 19 0.12 -13.01 2.74
CA ILE A 19 -0.05 -12.53 4.11
C ILE A 19 -1.22 -13.26 4.78
N PRO A 20 -1.02 -13.85 5.97
CA PRO A 20 -2.07 -14.53 6.69
C PRO A 20 -3.17 -13.56 7.18
N GLU A 21 -4.41 -14.02 7.16
CA GLU A 21 -5.61 -13.19 7.37
C GLU A 21 -5.64 -12.52 8.74
N ASP A 22 -5.22 -13.24 9.78
CA ASP A 22 -5.16 -12.71 11.15
C ASP A 22 -4.17 -11.54 11.30
N LYS A 23 -3.29 -11.37 10.31
CA LYS A 23 -2.33 -10.28 10.24
C LYS A 23 -2.75 -9.15 9.30
N LEU A 24 -3.71 -9.35 8.40
CA LEU A 24 -4.09 -8.33 7.41
C LEU A 24 -4.54 -7.02 8.06
N ASP A 25 -5.38 -7.07 9.09
CA ASP A 25 -5.80 -5.88 9.83
C ASP A 25 -4.64 -5.19 10.55
N ALA A 26 -3.72 -5.96 11.12
CA ALA A 26 -2.52 -5.42 11.76
C ALA A 26 -1.57 -4.77 10.74
N PHE A 27 -1.41 -5.36 9.56
CA PHE A 27 -0.66 -4.78 8.45
C PHE A 27 -1.32 -3.50 7.95
N LEU A 28 -2.63 -3.51 7.67
CA LEU A 28 -3.38 -2.33 7.27
C LEU A 28 -3.22 -1.18 8.27
N ALA A 29 -3.39 -1.45 9.56
CA ALA A 29 -3.18 -0.46 10.61
C ALA A 29 -1.73 0.09 10.61
N SER A 30 -0.75 -0.79 10.45
CA SER A 30 0.67 -0.40 10.40
C SER A 30 1.00 0.46 9.18
N PHE A 31 0.48 0.12 7.99
CA PHE A 31 0.70 0.90 6.77
C PHE A 31 -0.02 2.25 6.81
N ARG A 32 -1.24 2.31 7.36
CA ARG A 32 -1.95 3.58 7.59
C ARG A 32 -1.20 4.48 8.57
N ALA A 33 -0.71 3.93 9.68
CA ALA A 33 0.11 4.69 10.63
C ALA A 33 1.41 5.22 10.00
N LYS A 34 2.07 4.42 9.14
CA LYS A 34 3.23 4.86 8.36
C LYS A 34 2.88 5.98 7.39
N LEU A 35 1.74 5.90 6.70
CA LEU A 35 1.27 6.95 5.80
C LEU A 35 1.00 8.25 6.57
N GLU A 36 0.33 8.20 7.72
CA GLU A 36 0.10 9.37 8.56
C GLU A 36 1.42 10.01 9.03
N ALA A 37 2.36 9.20 9.53
CA ALA A 37 3.68 9.67 9.92
C ALA A 37 4.44 10.31 8.74
N HIS A 38 4.33 9.72 7.54
CA HIS A 38 4.95 10.24 6.32
C HIS A 38 4.33 11.57 5.87
N LEU A 39 3.02 11.72 6.01
CA LEU A 39 2.32 12.97 5.72
C LEU A 39 2.72 14.10 6.68
N ALA A 40 3.00 13.77 7.95
CA ALA A 40 3.41 14.74 8.96
C ALA A 40 4.79 15.37 8.67
N VAL A 41 5.68 14.65 7.98
CA VAL A 41 7.05 15.12 7.66
C VAL A 41 7.18 15.71 6.26
N ARG A 42 6.10 16.29 5.74
CA ARG A 42 6.07 16.84 4.38
C ARG A 42 7.19 17.89 4.19
N PRO A 43 8.09 17.71 3.20
CA PRO A 43 9.20 18.64 2.95
C PRO A 43 8.73 19.98 2.38
N SER A 44 9.59 20.98 2.50
CA SER A 44 9.39 22.32 1.93
C SER A 44 9.11 22.28 0.42
N TRP A 45 8.35 23.26 -0.06
CA TRP A 45 8.08 23.45 -1.49
C TRP A 45 9.31 23.85 -2.30
N THR A 46 10.36 24.34 -1.64
CA THR A 46 11.60 24.80 -2.28
C THR A 46 12.58 23.67 -2.59
N ASP A 47 12.43 22.50 -1.96
CA ASP A 47 13.25 21.31 -2.26
C ASP A 47 12.46 20.34 -3.14
N ILE A 48 12.62 20.50 -4.46
CA ILE A 48 11.90 19.71 -5.47
C ILE A 48 12.29 18.22 -5.40
N ASN A 49 13.55 17.91 -5.08
CA ASN A 49 14.02 16.52 -5.04
C ASN A 49 13.46 15.79 -3.81
N ALA A 50 13.56 16.41 -2.64
CA ALA A 50 12.97 15.86 -1.41
C ALA A 50 11.46 15.69 -1.55
N ARG A 51 10.79 16.64 -2.20
CA ARG A 51 9.34 16.58 -2.42
C ARG A 51 8.92 15.54 -3.44
N THR A 52 9.66 15.40 -4.53
CA THR A 52 9.44 14.33 -5.51
C THR A 52 9.55 12.99 -4.81
N LYS A 53 10.63 12.76 -4.05
CA LYS A 53 10.81 11.54 -3.26
C LYS A 53 9.66 11.30 -2.27
N TRP A 54 9.27 12.33 -1.53
CA TRP A 54 8.15 12.25 -0.59
C TRP A 54 6.84 11.85 -1.27
N ALA A 55 6.56 12.41 -2.45
CA ALA A 55 5.35 12.08 -3.22
C ALA A 55 5.37 10.62 -3.71
N TRP A 56 6.53 10.12 -4.15
CA TRP A 56 6.69 8.71 -4.53
C TRP A 56 6.52 7.77 -3.34
N ASP A 57 7.19 8.04 -2.22
CA ASP A 57 7.07 7.21 -1.02
C ASP A 57 5.61 7.19 -0.51
N LYS A 58 4.89 8.33 -0.61
CA LYS A 58 3.46 8.43 -0.29
C LYS A 58 2.65 7.53 -1.21
N HIS A 59 2.88 7.61 -2.52
CA HIS A 59 2.17 6.81 -3.51
C HIS A 59 2.37 5.32 -3.28
N ASP A 60 3.59 4.87 -3.00
CA ASP A 60 3.90 3.47 -2.72
C ASP A 60 3.11 2.96 -1.49
N LEU A 61 3.04 3.75 -0.42
CA LEU A 61 2.25 3.41 0.77
C LEU A 61 0.75 3.33 0.46
N GLU A 62 0.22 4.25 -0.35
CA GLU A 62 -1.18 4.24 -0.76
C GLU A 62 -1.52 3.01 -1.63
N VAL A 63 -0.61 2.60 -2.51
CA VAL A 63 -0.75 1.38 -3.33
C VAL A 63 -0.73 0.14 -2.45
N ASP A 64 0.18 0.06 -1.48
CA ASP A 64 0.26 -1.07 -0.53
C ASP A 64 -1.01 -1.20 0.31
N ILE A 65 -1.57 -0.08 0.80
CA ILE A 65 -2.84 -0.06 1.52
C ILE A 65 -3.98 -0.56 0.63
N GLN A 66 -4.07 -0.06 -0.61
CA GLN A 66 -5.09 -0.49 -1.55
C GLN A 66 -5.02 -2.00 -1.86
N CYS A 67 -3.81 -2.56 -2.03
CA CYS A 67 -3.64 -4.01 -2.22
C CYS A 67 -4.17 -4.82 -1.02
N LEU A 68 -3.82 -4.39 0.21
CA LEU A 68 -4.26 -5.06 1.43
C LEU A 68 -5.78 -4.96 1.62
N GLU A 69 -6.37 -3.80 1.32
CA GLU A 69 -7.83 -3.60 1.34
C GLU A 69 -8.53 -4.44 0.27
N ALA A 70 -7.97 -4.50 -0.94
CA ALA A 70 -8.49 -5.33 -2.02
C ALA A 70 -8.42 -6.82 -1.68
N GLN A 71 -7.35 -7.30 -1.03
CA GLN A 71 -7.27 -8.67 -0.55
C GLN A 71 -8.33 -8.96 0.52
N LYS A 72 -8.53 -8.03 1.46
CA LYS A 72 -9.58 -8.15 2.48
C LYS A 72 -10.97 -8.17 1.85
N ALA A 73 -11.24 -7.31 0.87
CA ALA A 73 -12.52 -7.21 0.18
C ALA A 73 -12.81 -8.41 -0.75
N ALA A 74 -11.83 -8.84 -1.55
CA ALA A 74 -11.96 -9.97 -2.47
C ALA A 74 -12.29 -11.29 -1.75
N ARG A 75 -11.99 -11.38 -0.45
CA ARG A 75 -12.30 -12.53 0.39
C ARG A 75 -13.60 -12.38 1.18
N TRP A 76 -14.07 -11.14 1.40
CA TRP A 76 -15.37 -10.84 1.99
C TRP A 76 -16.53 -10.88 0.98
N HIS A 77 -16.23 -10.97 -0.31
CA HIS A 77 -17.17 -11.51 -1.28
C HIS A 77 -17.13 -13.04 -1.15
N PRO A 78 -18.08 -13.69 -0.43
CA PRO A 78 -18.38 -15.06 -0.76
C PRO A 78 -18.67 -15.04 -2.25
N VAL A 79 -17.90 -15.83 -2.95
CA VAL A 79 -18.07 -16.11 -4.35
C VAL A 79 -19.55 -16.38 -4.60
N GLU A 80 -20.29 -15.38 -5.09
CA GLU A 80 -21.47 -15.59 -5.92
C GLU A 80 -20.96 -16.20 -7.23
N ARG A 81 -20.38 -17.40 -7.16
CA ARG A 81 -20.53 -18.40 -8.21
C ARG A 81 -21.94 -18.93 -8.02
N ALA A 82 -22.92 -18.07 -8.32
CA ALA A 82 -24.25 -18.52 -8.62
C ALA A 82 -24.13 -19.34 -9.91
N SER A 83 -24.41 -20.64 -9.74
CA SER A 83 -25.03 -21.60 -10.67
C SER A 83 -24.70 -21.52 -12.16
#